data_AF-A0A969GLA9-F1
#
_entry.id   AF-A0A969GLA9-F1
#
_cell.length_a   1.000
_cell.length_b   1.000
_cell.length_c   1.000
_cell.angle_alpha   90.00
_cell.angle_beta   90.00
_cell.angle_gamma   90.00
#
_symmetry.space_group_name_H-M   'P 1'
#
loop_
_entity.id
_entity.type
_entity.pdbx_description
1 polymer ?
#
loop_
_entity_poly.entity_id
_entity_poly.type
_entity_poly.pdbx_seq_one_letter_code
_entity_poly.pdbx_strand_id
1 'polypeptide(L)' 'MLEQHFDGQLCTPIRYSVRLSEAPGFGQSIFEYAPASTGAEDYHAWLEDRP' A
#
# COMPACT_ATOMS: atom_id res chain seq x y z
N MET A 1 19.12 6.75 8.82
CA MET A 1 18.04 6.01 8.11
C MET A 1 16.71 6.42 8.72
N LEU A 2 15.61 6.47 7.96
CA LEU A 2 14.29 6.94 8.46
C LEU A 2 13.88 6.23 9.77
N GLU A 3 14.10 4.92 9.83
CA GLU A 3 13.80 4.08 11.01
C GLU A 3 14.48 4.57 12.29
N GLN A 4 15.70 5.12 12.20
CA GLN A 4 16.44 5.60 13.37
C GLN A 4 15.90 6.92 13.95
N HIS A 5 15.10 7.66 13.18
CA HIS A 5 14.61 8.99 13.56
C HIS A 5 13.10 9.02 13.83
N PHE A 6 12.37 8.01 13.36
CA PHE A 6 10.91 7.92 13.39
C PHE A 6 10.44 6.58 13.98
N ASP A 7 11.20 6.04 14.92
CA ASP A 7 10.85 4.79 15.63
C ASP A 7 9.44 4.90 16.23
N GLY A 8 8.61 3.89 15.96
CA GLY A 8 7.19 3.85 16.34
C GLY A 8 6.25 4.80 15.57
N GLN A 9 6.76 5.58 14.61
CA GLN A 9 5.95 6.50 13.77
C GLN A 9 5.90 6.08 12.29
N LEU A 10 6.68 5.06 11.92
CA LEU A 10 6.66 4.50 10.57
C LEU A 10 5.60 3.40 10.46
N CYS A 11 4.78 3.48 9.41
CA CYS A 11 3.91 2.40 9.01
C CYS A 11 4.71 1.30 8.29
N THR A 12 4.15 0.10 8.25
CA THR A 12 4.65 -0.99 7.41
C THR A 12 4.79 -0.53 5.94
N PRO A 13 5.95 -0.74 5.29
CA PRO A 13 6.18 -0.29 3.92
C PRO A 13 5.25 -0.97 2.92
N ILE A 14 4.68 -0.19 2.00
CA ILE A 14 3.87 -0.69 0.88
C ILE A 14 4.77 -0.86 -0.35
N ARG A 15 4.76 -2.04 -0.96
CA ARG A 15 5.60 -2.35 -2.13
C ARG A 15 5.10 -1.61 -3.37
N TYR A 16 6.04 -1.22 -4.22
CA TYR A 16 5.70 -0.68 -5.53
C TYR A 16 5.03 -1.76 -6.40
N SER A 17 3.98 -1.34 -7.12
CA SER A 17 3.24 -2.16 -8.07
C SER A 17 2.86 -1.31 -9.27
N VAL A 18 3.07 -1.84 -10.49
CA VAL A 18 2.64 -1.18 -11.73
C VAL A 18 1.13 -0.98 -11.72
N ARG A 19 0.37 -1.98 -11.27
CA ARG A 19 -1.10 -1.90 -11.18
C ARG A 19 -1.58 -0.81 -10.23
N LEU A 20 -0.82 -0.53 -9.16
CA LEU A 20 -1.10 0.57 -8.24
C LEU A 20 -0.96 1.93 -8.92
N SER A 21 -0.01 2.05 -9.86
CA SER A 21 0.19 3.27 -10.66
C SER A 21 -0.85 3.40 -11.78
N GLU A 22 -1.36 2.29 -12.32
CA GLU A 22 -2.34 2.27 -13.41
C GLU A 22 -3.78 2.54 -12.92
N ALA A 23 -4.15 2.06 -11.72
CA ALA A 23 -5.51 2.16 -11.20
C ALA A 23 -6.12 3.59 -11.25
N PRO A 24 -5.41 4.68 -10.90
CA PRO A 24 -5.92 6.04 -11.04
C PRO A 24 -6.24 6.44 -12.48
N GLY A 25 -5.53 5.90 -13.47
CA GLY A 25 -5.80 6.14 -14.89
C GLY A 25 -7.14 5.57 -15.36
N PHE A 26 -7.64 4.53 -14.66
CA PHE A 26 -8.96 3.96 -14.87
C PHE A 26 -10.04 4.54 -13.93
N GLY A 27 -9.67 5.49 -13.06
CA GLY A 27 -10.58 6.05 -12.05
C GLY A 27 -11.03 5.03 -10.99
N GLN A 28 -10.26 3.95 -10.80
CA GLN A 28 -10.57 2.86 -9.87
C GLN A 28 -9.59 2.86 -8.70
N SER A 29 -10.03 2.40 -7.53
CA SER A 29 -9.10 2.08 -6.45
C SER A 29 -8.27 0.83 -6.79
N ILE A 30 -7.14 0.62 -6.10
CA ILE A 30 -6.33 -0.58 -6.30
C ILE A 30 -7.11 -1.87 -5.96
N PHE A 31 -8.07 -1.77 -5.02
CA PHE A 31 -8.95 -2.88 -4.64
C PHE A 31 -9.92 -3.27 -5.75
N GLU A 32 -10.37 -2.30 -6.56
CA GLU A 32 -11.27 -2.55 -7.70
C GLU A 32 -10.51 -2.97 -8.95
N TYR A 33 -9.39 -2.28 -9.24
CA TYR A 33 -8.60 -2.52 -10.45
C TYR A 33 -7.84 -3.86 -10.39
N ALA A 34 -7.22 -4.16 -9.24
CA ALA A 34 -6.39 -5.35 -9.09
C ALA A 34 -6.37 -5.87 -7.64
N PRO A 35 -7.48 -6.47 -7.16
CA PRO A 35 -7.63 -6.92 -5.77
C PRO A 35 -6.59 -7.95 -5.34
N ALA A 36 -6.09 -8.77 -6.27
CA ALA A 36 -5.06 -9.78 -6.03
C ALA A 36 -3.64 -9.28 -6.38
N SER A 37 -3.42 -7.97 -6.43
CA SER A 37 -2.08 -7.41 -6.64
C SER A 37 -1.33 -7.27 -5.31
N THR A 38 -0.01 -7.35 -5.35
CA THR A 38 0.86 -7.14 -4.18
C THR A 38 0.61 -5.78 -3.51
N GLY A 39 0.31 -4.74 -4.30
CA GLY A 39 -0.07 -3.43 -3.75
C GLY A 39 -1.41 -3.45 -3.03
N ALA A 40 -2.42 -4.15 -3.56
CA ALA A 40 -3.71 -4.32 -2.88
C ALA A 40 -3.56 -5.12 -1.58
N GLU A 41 -2.78 -6.20 -1.60
CA GLU A 41 -2.45 -7.02 -0.42
C GLU A 41 -1.75 -6.20 0.66
N ASP A 42 -0.77 -5.36 0.30
CA ASP A 42 -0.05 -4.52 1.25
C ASP A 42 -0.95 -3.44 1.87
N TYR A 43 -1.82 -2.82 1.07
CA TYR A 43 -2.82 -1.90 1.59
C TYR A 43 -3.85 -2.59 2.49
N HIS A 44 -4.21 -3.84 2.20
CA HIS A 44 -5.06 -4.64 3.08
C HIS A 44 -4.36 -4.91 4.41
N ALA A 45 -3.11 -5.38 4.38
CA ALA A 45 -2.33 -5.63 5.58
C ALA A 45 -2.19 -4.34 6.42
N TRP A 46 -1.98 -3.19 5.78
CA TRP A 46 -1.93 -1.90 6.48
C TRP A 46 -3.26 -1.53 7.16
N LEU A 47 -4.41 -1.84 6.55
CA LEU A 47 -5.72 -1.61 7.17
C LEU A 47 -5.95 -2.48 8.42
N GLU A 48 -5.36 -3.68 8.45
CA GLU A 48 -5.38 -4.61 9.58
C GLU A 48 -4.38 -4.21 10.67
N ASP A 49 -3.21 -3.70 10.27
CA ASP A 49 -2.12 -3.20 11.12
C ASP A 49 -2.40 -1.80 11.71
N ARG A 50 -3.66 -1.32 11.64
CA ARG A 50 -4.03 -0.03 12.22
C ARG A 50 -3.66 -0.01 13.72
N PRO A 51 -2.92 1.01 14.19
CA PRO A 51 -2.61 1.18 15.61
C PRO A 51 -3.86 1.48 16.44
#